data_AF-A0A166H1Y0-F1
#
_entry.id   AF-A0A166H1Y0-F1
#
_cell.length_a   1.000
_cell.length_b   1.000
_cell.length_c   1.000
_cell.angle_alpha   90.00
_cell.angle_beta   90.00
_cell.angle_gamma   90.00
#
_symmetry.space_group_name_H-M   'P 1'
#
loop_
_entity.id
_entity.type
_entity.pdbx_description
1 polymer ?
#
loop_
_entity_poly.entity_id
_entity_poly.type
_entity_poly.pdbx_seq_one_letter_code
_entity_poly.pdbx_strand_id
1 'polypeptide(L)'
;MFSAPILVLSLGLSVFAAPSKRQSADNGSCRALQTTCAASIKADFSDVFNHKACIFGATCLTPVDGFLAAVHNDRGLSGPAPQSVNLPRVTTSLFNSISTDGKTVTQQNFIDGYYSSLDATSGPYPTDAQYVIELFARLQAWTAFCGAAIPFQNFADFFQYSSSISSSNCGVTSTVIPIDTSPFPTGTVFTTSTPLNTFRPTTVPFSSAVDSATVPLTTSTVVVTPAATVTAA
;
A
#
# COMPACT_ATOMS: atom_id res chain seq x y z
N MET A 1 -15.82 50.79 -41.93
CA MET A 1 -14.75 50.19 -41.09
C MET A 1 -15.27 48.84 -40.61
N PHE A 2 -14.90 47.76 -41.29
CA PHE A 2 -15.36 46.41 -40.97
C PHE A 2 -14.31 45.73 -40.08
N SER A 3 -14.75 45.30 -38.89
CA SER A 3 -13.93 44.59 -37.91
C SER A 3 -14.19 43.09 -38.07
N ALA A 4 -13.15 42.30 -38.32
CA ALA A 4 -13.21 40.85 -38.48
C ALA A 4 -12.59 40.15 -37.27
N PRO A 5 -13.22 39.10 -36.70
CA PRO A 5 -12.64 38.35 -35.59
C PRO A 5 -11.73 37.23 -36.10
N ILE A 6 -10.53 37.13 -35.52
CA ILE A 6 -9.57 36.04 -35.73
C ILE A 6 -9.94 34.88 -34.81
N LEU A 7 -10.32 33.76 -35.41
CA LEU A 7 -10.70 32.52 -34.74
C LEU A 7 -9.45 31.65 -34.60
N VAL A 8 -8.88 31.59 -33.39
CA VAL A 8 -7.68 30.79 -33.09
C VAL A 8 -8.10 29.35 -32.81
N LEU A 9 -7.84 28.46 -33.77
CA LEU A 9 -8.10 27.03 -33.67
C LEU A 9 -6.98 26.34 -32.87
N SER A 10 -7.24 25.96 -31.63
CA SER A 10 -6.29 25.20 -30.80
C SER A 10 -6.37 23.72 -31.15
N LEU A 11 -5.34 23.18 -31.81
CA LEU A 11 -5.20 21.73 -32.00
C LEU A 11 -4.78 21.09 -30.67
N GLY A 12 -5.72 20.40 -30.01
CA GLY A 12 -5.44 19.54 -28.87
C GLY A 12 -4.77 18.24 -29.30
N LEU A 13 -3.46 18.13 -29.10
CA LEU A 13 -2.74 16.86 -29.20
C LEU A 13 -3.16 15.97 -28.03
N SER A 14 -4.02 14.98 -28.32
CA SER A 14 -4.35 13.92 -27.37
C SER A 14 -3.21 12.92 -27.34
N VAL A 15 -2.30 13.05 -26.38
CA VAL A 15 -1.29 12.03 -26.10
C VAL A 15 -2.01 10.86 -25.43
N PHE A 16 -2.22 9.78 -26.16
CA PHE A 16 -2.65 8.51 -25.58
C PHE A 16 -1.44 7.91 -24.86
N ALA A 17 -1.32 8.17 -23.55
CA ALA A 17 -0.43 7.41 -22.69
C ALA A 17 -0.91 5.95 -22.70
N ALA A 18 -0.06 5.04 -23.18
CA ALA A 18 -0.36 3.62 -23.10
C ALA A 18 -0.59 3.25 -21.62
N PRO A 19 -1.69 2.56 -21.27
CA PRO A 19 -1.95 2.18 -19.89
C PRO A 19 -0.76 1.37 -19.38
N SER A 20 -0.04 1.94 -18.40
CA SER A 20 1.06 1.25 -17.75
C SER A 20 0.49 -0.04 -17.16
N LYS A 21 1.05 -1.20 -17.54
CA LYS A 21 0.56 -2.53 -17.09
C LYS A 21 0.36 -2.62 -15.57
N ARG A 22 1.09 -1.80 -14.80
CA ARG A 22 0.95 -1.68 -13.34
C ARG A 22 -0.39 -1.11 -12.86
N GLN A 23 -1.02 -0.20 -13.60
CA GLN A 23 -2.35 0.32 -13.23
C GLN A 23 -3.43 -0.76 -13.31
N SER A 24 -3.32 -1.70 -14.27
CA SER A 24 -4.27 -2.79 -14.40
C SER A 24 -4.15 -3.82 -13.26
N ALA A 25 -2.93 -4.02 -12.75
CA ALA A 25 -2.66 -5.01 -11.70
C ALA A 25 -3.02 -4.48 -10.30
N ASP A 26 -2.80 -3.19 -10.02
CA ASP A 26 -3.15 -2.53 -8.77
C ASP A 26 -4.66 -2.58 -8.47
N ASN A 27 -5.49 -2.39 -9.50
CA ASN A 27 -6.96 -2.35 -9.35
C ASN A 27 -7.45 -1.32 -8.29
N GLY A 28 -6.66 -0.26 -8.05
CA GLY A 28 -6.96 0.78 -7.07
C GLY A 28 -6.57 0.44 -5.63
N SER A 29 -5.92 -0.69 -5.36
CA SER A 29 -5.53 -1.10 -4.01
C SER A 29 -4.59 -0.11 -3.34
N CYS A 30 -3.67 0.50 -4.08
CA CYS A 30 -2.77 1.51 -3.56
C CYS A 30 -3.46 2.82 -3.21
N ARG A 31 -4.48 3.20 -4.00
CA ARG A 31 -5.34 4.35 -3.69
C ARG A 31 -6.15 4.09 -2.42
N ALA A 32 -6.62 2.86 -2.21
CA ALA A 32 -7.33 2.46 -1.01
C ALA A 32 -6.42 2.56 0.23
N LEU A 33 -5.18 2.05 0.14
CA LEU A 33 -4.17 2.16 1.21
C LEU A 33 -3.81 3.62 1.51
N GLN A 34 -3.64 4.46 0.50
CA GLN A 34 -3.41 5.90 0.67
C GLN A 34 -4.55 6.58 1.41
N THR A 35 -5.79 6.34 0.97
CA THR A 35 -6.99 6.94 1.57
C THR A 35 -7.14 6.50 3.03
N THR A 36 -6.89 5.21 3.30
CA THR A 36 -6.91 4.63 4.65
C THR A 36 -5.83 5.25 5.53
N CYS A 37 -4.62 5.44 4.98
CA CYS A 37 -3.54 6.13 5.67
C CYS A 37 -3.94 7.55 6.03
N ALA A 38 -4.45 8.34 5.07
CA ALA A 38 -4.89 9.71 5.29
C ALA A 38 -5.95 9.85 6.39
N ALA A 39 -6.85 8.86 6.51
CA ALA A 39 -7.87 8.82 7.55
C ALA A 39 -7.35 8.38 8.93
N SER A 40 -6.25 7.63 9.01
CA SER A 40 -5.79 6.98 10.25
C SER A 40 -4.72 7.76 11.01
N ILE A 41 -4.03 8.70 10.36
CA ILE A 41 -2.87 9.39 10.92
C ILE A 41 -3.23 10.70 11.65
N LYS A 42 -2.38 11.10 12.59
CA LYS A 42 -2.45 12.39 13.26
C LYS A 42 -2.23 13.55 12.29
N ALA A 43 -2.76 14.73 12.64
CA ALA A 43 -2.67 15.94 11.82
C ALA A 43 -1.23 16.33 11.46
N ASP A 44 -0.28 16.07 12.36
CA ASP A 44 1.13 16.43 12.24
C ASP A 44 2.00 15.34 11.58
N PHE A 45 1.41 14.24 11.10
CA PHE A 45 2.11 13.09 10.50
C PHE A 45 3.11 12.38 11.46
N SER A 46 3.08 12.69 12.76
CA SER A 46 4.03 12.13 13.75
C SER A 46 3.93 10.61 13.90
N ASP A 47 2.82 10.02 13.48
CA ASP A 47 2.58 8.58 13.53
C ASP A 47 2.42 7.94 12.16
N VAL A 48 2.71 8.64 11.05
CA VAL A 48 2.43 8.12 9.69
C VAL A 48 3.08 6.75 9.43
N PHE A 49 4.32 6.54 9.89
CA PHE A 49 5.02 5.26 9.76
C PHE A 49 4.74 4.28 10.91
N ASN A 50 3.70 4.54 11.72
CA ASN A 50 3.17 3.64 12.74
C ASN A 50 1.85 2.97 12.32
N HIS A 51 1.41 3.15 11.07
CA HIS A 51 0.18 2.55 10.52
C HIS A 51 0.49 1.63 9.34
N LYS A 52 -0.07 0.42 9.33
CA LYS A 52 0.14 -0.57 8.27
C LYS A 52 -0.26 -0.03 6.89
N ALA A 53 -1.43 0.60 6.78
CA ALA A 53 -1.90 1.18 5.53
C ALA A 53 -0.92 2.20 4.93
N CYS A 54 -0.27 3.00 5.77
CA CYS A 54 0.73 3.97 5.33
C CYS A 54 2.02 3.31 4.83
N ILE A 55 2.50 2.27 5.53
CA ILE A 55 3.68 1.50 5.11
C ILE A 55 3.42 0.84 3.76
N PHE A 56 2.34 0.09 3.62
CA PHE A 56 2.04 -0.60 2.36
C PHE A 56 1.67 0.38 1.24
N GLY A 57 0.95 1.46 1.54
CA GLY A 57 0.68 2.54 0.59
C GLY A 57 1.96 3.21 0.07
N ALA A 58 2.89 3.54 0.97
CA ALA A 58 4.17 4.16 0.61
C ALA A 58 5.07 3.25 -0.23
N THR A 59 5.03 1.93 -0.01
CA THR A 59 5.76 0.99 -0.88
C THR A 59 5.18 0.90 -2.29
N CYS A 60 3.88 1.15 -2.44
CA CYS A 60 3.25 1.15 -3.74
C CYS A 60 3.49 2.45 -4.51
N LEU A 61 3.24 3.59 -3.85
CA LEU A 61 3.31 4.91 -4.45
C LEU A 61 4.68 5.53 -4.18
N THR A 62 5.71 5.00 -4.83
CA THR A 62 7.06 5.53 -4.69
C THR A 62 7.31 6.74 -5.60
N PRO A 63 8.14 7.72 -5.20
CA PRO A 63 8.92 7.75 -3.95
C PRO A 63 8.06 8.00 -2.71
N VAL A 64 8.58 7.68 -1.53
CA VAL A 64 7.83 7.79 -0.25
C VAL A 64 7.35 9.22 0.01
N ASP A 65 8.11 10.25 -0.40
CA ASP A 65 7.69 11.65 -0.26
C ASP A 65 6.56 12.00 -1.25
N GLY A 66 6.50 11.32 -2.39
CA GLY A 66 5.37 11.40 -3.31
C GLY A 66 4.09 10.83 -2.69
N PHE A 67 4.20 9.70 -1.98
CA PHE A 67 3.10 9.16 -1.17
C PHE A 67 2.66 10.13 -0.06
N LEU A 68 3.61 10.70 0.70
CA LEU A 68 3.28 11.66 1.76
C LEU A 68 2.59 12.91 1.21
N ALA A 69 3.00 13.39 0.04
CA ALA A 69 2.32 14.49 -0.65
C ALA A 69 0.90 14.11 -1.07
N ALA A 70 0.68 12.90 -1.56
CA ALA A 70 -0.65 12.42 -1.92
C ALA A 70 -1.57 12.30 -0.70
N VAL A 71 -1.06 11.75 0.42
CA VAL A 71 -1.77 11.70 1.71
C VAL A 71 -2.09 13.11 2.23
N HIS A 72 -1.13 14.04 2.15
CA HIS A 72 -1.32 15.44 2.54
C HIS A 72 -2.44 16.11 1.74
N ASN A 73 -2.47 15.88 0.43
CA ASN A 73 -3.51 16.39 -0.46
C ASN A 73 -4.89 15.77 -0.18
N ASP A 74 -4.97 14.46 0.07
CA ASP A 74 -6.23 13.79 0.42
C ASP A 74 -6.84 14.32 1.72
N ARG A 75 -6.01 14.88 2.62
CA ARG A 75 -6.46 15.54 3.85
C ARG A 75 -6.86 17.00 3.65
N GLY A 76 -6.73 17.54 2.45
CA GLY A 76 -7.04 18.94 2.14
C GLY A 76 -6.13 19.94 2.85
N LEU A 77 -4.92 19.53 3.21
CA LEU A 77 -3.96 20.39 3.91
C LEU A 77 -3.26 21.31 2.90
N SER A 78 -3.04 22.56 3.30
CA SER A 78 -2.33 23.56 2.51
C SER A 78 -0.84 23.60 2.85
N GLY A 79 0.01 23.93 1.88
CA GLY A 79 1.45 24.09 2.07
C GLY A 79 2.25 22.86 1.63
N PRO A 80 3.57 22.85 1.89
CA PRO A 80 4.42 21.73 1.51
C PRO A 80 4.14 20.51 2.40
N ALA A 81 4.02 19.35 1.78
CA ALA A 81 3.90 18.09 2.51
C ALA A 81 5.18 17.78 3.31
N PRO A 82 5.05 17.14 4.49
CA PRO A 82 6.20 16.76 5.28
C PRO A 82 7.08 15.77 4.52
N GLN A 83 8.39 15.92 4.68
CA GLN A 83 9.38 15.04 4.08
C GLN A 83 9.66 13.86 5.01
N SER A 84 9.75 12.64 4.47
CA SER A 84 9.98 11.41 5.23
C SER A 84 11.21 11.46 6.14
N VAL A 85 12.28 12.12 5.69
CA VAL A 85 13.51 12.32 6.47
C VAL A 85 13.30 13.04 7.80
N ASN A 86 12.26 13.88 7.89
CA ASN A 86 11.93 14.69 9.07
C ASN A 86 10.84 14.04 9.94
N LEU A 87 10.34 12.87 9.56
CA LEU A 87 9.28 12.17 10.28
C LEU A 87 9.85 11.06 11.17
N PRO A 88 9.15 10.68 12.26
CA PRO A 88 9.53 9.53 13.06
C PRO A 88 9.59 8.26 12.22
N ARG A 89 10.63 7.45 12.46
CA ARG A 89 10.85 6.17 11.78
C ARG A 89 9.73 5.17 12.04
N VAL A 90 9.69 4.13 11.20
CA VAL A 90 8.92 2.92 11.48
C VAL A 90 9.25 2.41 12.88
N THR A 91 8.22 2.19 13.70
CA THR A 91 8.41 1.70 15.06
C THR A 91 8.67 0.20 15.05
N THR A 92 9.41 -0.29 16.05
CA THR A 92 9.60 -1.74 16.26
C THR A 92 8.27 -2.45 16.51
N SER A 93 7.31 -1.77 17.15
CA SER A 93 5.96 -2.32 17.38
C SER A 93 5.24 -2.58 16.06
N LEU A 94 5.24 -1.62 15.13
CA LEU A 94 4.63 -1.82 13.81
C LEU A 94 5.38 -2.91 13.05
N PHE A 95 6.71 -2.89 13.07
CA PHE A 95 7.53 -3.91 12.41
C PHE A 95 7.19 -5.32 12.92
N ASN A 96 7.11 -5.52 14.23
CA ASN A 96 6.75 -6.79 14.86
C ASN A 96 5.31 -7.22 14.54
N SER A 97 4.43 -6.28 14.17
CA SER A 97 3.07 -6.62 13.72
C SER A 97 3.00 -7.12 12.27
N ILE A 98 4.09 -6.97 11.51
CA ILE A 98 4.23 -7.44 10.13
C ILE A 98 5.12 -8.70 10.11
N SER A 99 6.21 -8.67 10.87
CA SER A 99 7.16 -9.77 11.02
C SER A 99 6.61 -10.89 11.89
N THR A 100 6.73 -12.15 11.45
CA THR A 100 6.36 -13.31 12.28
C THR A 100 7.40 -13.60 13.37
N ASP A 101 8.67 -13.28 13.14
CA ASP A 101 9.78 -13.60 14.05
C ASP A 101 10.28 -12.37 14.86
N GLY A 102 9.74 -11.19 14.60
CA GLY A 102 10.14 -9.92 15.19
C GLY A 102 11.54 -9.45 14.79
N LYS A 103 12.17 -10.09 13.80
CA LYS A 103 13.56 -9.81 13.38
C LYS A 103 13.65 -9.36 11.94
N THR A 104 12.89 -10.01 11.06
CA THR A 104 12.92 -9.75 9.62
C THR A 104 11.53 -9.73 9.01
N VAL A 105 11.37 -9.01 7.90
CA VAL A 105 10.17 -9.09 7.06
C VAL A 105 10.52 -9.93 5.84
N THR A 106 9.86 -11.09 5.73
CA THR A 106 9.91 -11.95 4.54
C THR A 106 8.93 -11.48 3.47
N GLN A 107 9.02 -12.04 2.26
CA GLN A 107 8.04 -11.78 1.20
C GLN A 107 6.62 -12.16 1.65
N GLN A 108 6.45 -13.30 2.32
CA GLN A 108 5.13 -13.72 2.80
C GLN A 108 4.58 -12.76 3.86
N ASN A 109 5.43 -12.32 4.80
CA ASN A 109 5.04 -11.30 5.78
C ASN A 109 4.55 -10.01 5.13
N PHE A 110 5.23 -9.58 4.06
CA PHE A 110 4.84 -8.39 3.32
C PHE A 110 3.50 -8.58 2.59
N ILE A 111 3.32 -9.71 1.90
CA ILE A 111 2.06 -10.06 1.22
C ILE A 111 0.90 -10.10 2.22
N ASP A 112 1.05 -10.85 3.31
CA ASP A 112 0.01 -11.00 4.33
C ASP A 112 -0.36 -9.66 4.95
N GLY A 113 0.64 -8.83 5.27
CA GLY A 113 0.41 -7.49 5.80
C GLY A 113 -0.29 -6.55 4.81
N TYR A 114 0.06 -6.64 3.53
CA TYR A 114 -0.55 -5.84 2.46
C TYR A 114 -2.04 -6.16 2.32
N TYR A 115 -2.38 -7.45 2.15
CA TYR A 115 -3.77 -7.89 2.03
C TYR A 115 -4.57 -7.67 3.31
N SER A 116 -3.98 -7.93 4.48
CA SER A 116 -4.62 -7.63 5.78
C SER A 116 -4.95 -6.14 5.95
N SER A 117 -4.16 -5.24 5.35
CA SER A 117 -4.44 -3.80 5.40
C SER A 117 -5.59 -3.39 4.48
N LEU A 118 -5.79 -4.11 3.37
CA LEU A 118 -6.92 -3.91 2.45
C LEU A 118 -8.21 -4.54 2.96
N ASP A 119 -8.13 -5.63 3.73
CA ASP A 119 -9.29 -6.25 4.37
C ASP A 119 -10.01 -5.27 5.29
N ALA A 120 -9.25 -4.39 5.96
CA ALA A 120 -9.81 -3.32 6.80
C ALA A 120 -10.74 -2.36 6.03
N THR A 121 -10.59 -2.26 4.70
CA THR A 121 -11.45 -1.45 3.82
C THR A 121 -12.30 -2.27 2.85
N SER A 122 -12.30 -3.60 2.96
CA SER A 122 -12.94 -4.51 1.99
C SER A 122 -12.41 -4.34 0.55
N GLY A 123 -11.10 -4.11 0.41
CA GLY A 123 -10.45 -3.88 -0.88
C GLY A 123 -10.57 -2.44 -1.40
N PRO A 124 -10.43 -2.22 -2.72
CA PRO A 124 -10.17 -3.21 -3.78
C PRO A 124 -8.82 -3.92 -3.64
N TYR A 125 -8.77 -5.15 -4.11
CA TYR A 125 -7.57 -5.99 -4.10
C TYR A 125 -6.87 -5.96 -5.47
N PRO A 126 -5.52 -6.10 -5.49
CA PRO A 126 -4.80 -6.34 -6.73
C PRO A 126 -5.40 -7.52 -7.49
N THR A 127 -5.39 -7.46 -8.82
CA THR A 127 -5.85 -8.58 -9.66
C THR A 127 -4.84 -9.72 -9.76
N ASP A 128 -3.59 -9.49 -9.33
CA ASP A 128 -2.50 -10.46 -9.36
C ASP A 128 -1.59 -10.29 -8.12
N ALA A 129 -1.27 -11.39 -7.44
CA ALA A 129 -0.34 -11.40 -6.32
C ALA A 129 1.11 -11.06 -6.74
N GLN A 130 1.48 -11.30 -8.00
CA GLN A 130 2.79 -10.89 -8.53
C GLN A 130 3.01 -9.39 -8.41
N TYR A 131 1.94 -8.58 -8.46
CA TYR A 131 2.02 -7.15 -8.21
C TYR A 131 2.64 -6.83 -6.85
N VAL A 132 2.13 -7.47 -5.79
CA VAL A 132 2.60 -7.27 -4.41
C VAL A 132 4.01 -7.83 -4.21
N ILE A 133 4.32 -8.96 -4.86
CA ILE A 133 5.68 -9.52 -4.91
C ILE A 133 6.68 -8.53 -5.50
N GLU A 134 6.32 -7.85 -6.61
CA GLU A 134 7.17 -6.83 -7.23
C GLU A 134 7.36 -5.59 -6.34
N LEU A 135 6.37 -5.23 -5.52
CA LEU A 135 6.52 -4.16 -4.52
C LEU A 135 7.56 -4.55 -3.47
N PHE A 136 7.49 -5.79 -2.95
CA PHE A 136 8.49 -6.29 -2.01
C PHE A 136 9.88 -6.39 -2.66
N ALA A 137 9.97 -6.83 -3.92
CA ALA A 137 11.24 -6.89 -4.65
C ALA A 137 11.90 -5.50 -4.80
N ARG A 138 11.10 -4.44 -4.97
CA ARG A 138 11.61 -3.05 -4.97
C ARG A 138 12.18 -2.65 -3.61
N LEU A 139 11.48 -3.02 -2.53
CA LEU A 139 11.96 -2.79 -1.17
C LEU A 139 13.27 -3.53 -0.90
N GLN A 140 13.39 -4.79 -1.32
CA GLN A 140 14.63 -5.57 -1.28
C GLN A 140 15.74 -4.91 -2.10
N ALA A 141 15.42 -4.43 -3.31
CA ALA A 141 16.37 -3.78 -4.20
C ALA A 141 17.00 -2.52 -3.60
N TRP A 142 16.18 -1.69 -2.96
CA TRP A 142 16.64 -0.48 -2.30
C TRP A 142 17.46 -0.82 -1.04
N THR A 143 17.01 -1.80 -0.25
CA THR A 143 17.67 -2.20 1.00
C THR A 143 18.91 -3.08 0.82
N ALA A 144 19.20 -3.53 -0.41
CA ALA A 144 20.26 -4.50 -0.74
C ALA A 144 20.06 -5.93 -0.20
N PHE A 145 18.82 -6.36 0.04
CA PHE A 145 18.48 -7.72 0.49
C PHE A 145 17.84 -8.55 -0.63
N CYS A 146 18.57 -8.71 -1.72
CA CYS A 146 18.10 -9.33 -2.97
C CYS A 146 17.65 -10.79 -2.76
N GLY A 147 16.35 -11.03 -2.69
CA GLY A 147 15.80 -12.37 -2.41
C GLY A 147 15.95 -12.83 -0.95
N ALA A 148 16.31 -11.93 -0.03
CA ALA A 148 16.46 -12.23 1.40
C ALA A 148 15.43 -11.45 2.25
N ALA A 149 15.18 -11.93 3.47
CA ALA A 149 14.33 -11.20 4.41
C ALA A 149 15.01 -9.89 4.85
N ILE A 150 14.21 -8.83 5.05
CA ILE A 150 14.72 -7.49 5.33
C ILE A 150 14.71 -7.26 6.85
N PRO A 151 15.87 -6.98 7.49
CA PRO A 151 15.92 -6.70 8.91
C PRO A 151 15.33 -5.32 9.25
N PHE A 152 14.92 -5.13 10.51
CA PHE A 152 14.24 -3.92 10.97
C PHE A 152 14.90 -2.60 10.56
N GLN A 153 16.22 -2.47 10.74
CA GLN A 153 16.91 -1.20 10.47
C GLN A 153 16.78 -0.79 9.00
N ASN A 154 17.06 -1.71 8.08
CA ASN A 154 16.95 -1.47 6.65
C ASN A 154 15.50 -1.25 6.20
N PHE A 155 14.55 -1.96 6.80
CA PHE A 155 13.12 -1.74 6.54
C PHE A 155 12.72 -0.32 6.93
N ALA A 156 13.11 0.14 8.13
CA ALA A 156 12.81 1.49 8.60
C ALA A 156 13.56 2.58 7.79
N ASP A 157 14.81 2.31 7.37
CA ASP A 157 15.60 3.23 6.55
C ASP A 157 14.95 3.49 5.19
N PHE A 158 14.33 2.48 4.57
CA PHE A 158 13.62 2.67 3.31
C PHE A 158 12.56 3.75 3.42
N PHE A 159 11.70 3.70 4.43
CA PHE A 159 10.62 4.69 4.57
C PHE A 159 11.13 6.07 4.93
N GLN A 160 12.27 6.16 5.61
CA GLN A 160 12.83 7.45 5.99
C GLN A 160 13.66 8.10 4.88
N TYR A 161 14.37 7.32 4.07
CA TYR A 161 15.44 7.84 3.20
C TYR A 161 15.27 7.56 1.71
N SER A 162 14.37 6.66 1.30
CA SER A 162 14.29 6.23 -0.11
C SER A 162 13.93 7.32 -1.11
N SER A 163 13.33 8.41 -0.63
CA SER A 163 13.05 9.61 -1.45
C SER A 163 14.27 10.51 -1.65
N SER A 164 15.19 10.52 -0.68
CA SER A 164 16.38 11.38 -0.67
C SER A 164 17.65 10.68 -1.18
N ILE A 165 17.68 9.35 -1.12
CA ILE A 165 18.82 8.53 -1.46
C ILE A 165 18.37 7.46 -2.47
N SER A 166 19.00 7.47 -3.64
CA SER A 166 18.86 6.40 -4.60
C SER A 166 19.76 5.24 -4.22
N SER A 167 19.20 4.04 -4.20
CA SER A 167 19.96 2.80 -4.11
C SER A 167 19.37 1.78 -5.09
N SER A 168 20.24 1.04 -5.75
CA SER A 168 19.85 0.00 -6.70
C SER A 168 20.89 -1.11 -6.62
N ASN A 169 20.78 -1.93 -5.58
CA ASN A 169 21.86 -2.85 -5.20
C ASN A 169 21.64 -4.29 -5.70
N CYS A 170 20.49 -4.58 -6.29
CA CYS A 170 20.12 -5.95 -6.66
C CYS A 170 20.22 -6.27 -8.15
N GLY A 171 20.92 -5.45 -8.94
CA GLY A 171 21.09 -5.69 -10.38
C GLY A 171 19.79 -5.67 -11.19
N VAL A 172 18.63 -5.51 -10.54
CA VAL A 172 17.40 -5.09 -11.21
C VAL A 172 17.70 -3.75 -11.84
N THR A 173 17.78 -3.74 -13.16
CA THR A 173 17.74 -2.49 -13.90
C THR A 173 16.46 -1.82 -13.44
N SER A 174 16.57 -0.81 -12.59
CA SER A 174 15.47 0.11 -12.31
C SER A 174 15.13 0.69 -13.67
N THR A 175 14.23 0.01 -14.38
CA THR A 175 13.48 0.65 -15.43
C THR A 175 12.69 1.66 -14.63
N VAL A 176 13.20 2.88 -14.58
CA VAL A 176 12.43 4.06 -14.19
C VAL A 176 11.30 4.06 -15.21
N ILE A 177 10.22 3.36 -14.88
CA ILE A 177 8.98 3.48 -15.63
C ILE A 177 8.59 4.92 -15.35
N PRO A 178 8.59 5.79 -16.36
CA PRO A 178 8.26 7.19 -16.14
C PRO A 178 6.93 7.23 -15.40
N ILE A 179 6.98 7.76 -14.18
CA ILE A 179 5.77 8.13 -13.46
C ILE A 179 5.18 9.21 -14.34
N ASP A 180 4.07 8.91 -15.00
CA ASP A 180 3.34 9.92 -15.74
C ASP A 180 2.86 10.94 -14.71
N THR A 181 3.60 12.04 -14.60
CA THR A 181 3.27 13.20 -13.77
C THR A 181 2.15 14.03 -14.38
N SER A 182 1.42 13.48 -15.37
CA SER A 182 0.15 14.03 -15.82
C SER A 182 -0.70 14.39 -14.60
N PRO A 183 -1.11 15.66 -14.46
CA PRO A 183 -1.92 16.07 -13.32
C PRO A 183 -3.19 15.22 -13.33
N PHE A 184 -3.37 14.44 -12.25
CA PHE A 184 -4.62 13.73 -12.00
C PHE A 184 -5.78 14.70 -12.27
N PRO A 185 -6.71 14.40 -13.18
CA PRO A 185 -7.81 15.31 -13.46
C PRO A 185 -8.67 15.41 -12.20
N THR A 186 -8.52 16.54 -11.50
CA THR A 186 -9.39 16.94 -10.41
C THR A 186 -10.77 17.17 -11.00
N GLY A 187 -11.66 16.20 -10.80
CA GLY A 187 -13.08 16.36 -11.10
C GLY A 187 -13.48 15.98 -12.52
N THR A 188 -13.90 14.73 -12.68
CA THR A 188 -15.06 14.46 -13.53
C THR A 188 -16.03 13.61 -12.73
N VAL A 189 -17.17 14.22 -12.41
CA VAL A 189 -18.33 13.56 -11.84
C VAL A 189 -18.74 12.44 -12.81
N PHE A 190 -18.67 11.20 -12.34
CA PHE A 190 -19.13 10.03 -13.06
C PHE A 190 -20.66 10.12 -13.18
N THR A 191 -21.15 10.63 -14.30
CA THR A 191 -22.57 10.57 -14.65
C THR A 191 -22.82 9.22 -15.33
N THR A 192 -23.26 8.25 -14.55
CA THR A 192 -23.75 6.96 -15.03
C THR A 192 -25.09 7.15 -15.73
N SER A 193 -25.07 7.20 -17.05
CA SER A 193 -26.25 6.95 -17.87
C SER A 193 -25.89 6.01 -19.02
N THR A 194 -26.23 4.73 -18.88
CA THR A 194 -26.48 3.83 -20.02
C THR A 194 -27.28 2.61 -19.55
N PRO A 195 -28.12 2.05 -20.42
CA PRO A 195 -29.33 1.33 -20.03
C PRO A 195 -29.10 -0.15 -19.72
N LEU A 196 -30.06 -0.66 -18.95
CA LEU A 196 -30.26 -2.03 -18.52
C LEU A 196 -30.23 -3.00 -19.71
N ASN A 197 -29.15 -3.77 -19.85
CA ASN A 197 -29.14 -4.96 -20.70
C ASN A 197 -29.33 -6.21 -19.83
N THR A 198 -30.45 -6.88 -20.09
CA THR A 198 -30.90 -8.14 -19.51
C THR A 198 -29.82 -9.22 -19.59
N PHE A 199 -29.18 -9.51 -18.45
CA PHE A 199 -28.35 -10.71 -18.30
C PHE A 199 -29.21 -11.88 -17.82
N ARG A 200 -29.21 -12.95 -18.62
CA ARG A 200 -29.81 -14.25 -18.33
C ARG A 200 -28.85 -15.04 -17.43
N PRO A 201 -29.27 -15.52 -16.24
CA PRO A 201 -28.40 -16.32 -15.39
C PRO A 201 -28.24 -17.73 -15.95
N THR A 202 -27.00 -18.14 -16.20
CA THR A 202 -26.64 -19.54 -16.43
C THR A 202 -26.30 -20.17 -15.08
N THR A 203 -27.18 -21.05 -14.62
CA THR A 203 -27.01 -21.84 -13.40
C THR A 203 -25.89 -22.86 -13.63
N VAL A 204 -24.77 -22.71 -12.90
CA VAL A 204 -23.76 -23.75 -12.76
C VAL A 204 -23.96 -24.47 -11.42
N PRO A 205 -24.04 -25.82 -11.39
CA PRO A 205 -24.16 -26.56 -10.15
C PRO A 205 -22.81 -26.61 -9.42
N PHE A 206 -22.76 -26.02 -8.23
CA PHE A 206 -21.66 -26.21 -7.28
C PHE A 206 -21.80 -27.57 -6.59
N SER A 207 -20.87 -28.48 -6.89
CA SER A 207 -20.70 -29.74 -6.17
C SER A 207 -19.95 -29.46 -4.86
N SER A 208 -20.61 -29.70 -3.73
CA SER A 208 -20.04 -29.56 -2.39
C SER A 208 -19.59 -30.94 -1.90
N ALA A 209 -18.28 -31.21 -1.98
CA ALA A 209 -17.66 -32.29 -1.24
C ALA A 209 -17.05 -31.70 0.04
N VAL A 210 -17.64 -32.07 1.17
CA VAL A 210 -17.24 -31.73 2.52
C VAL A 210 -16.32 -32.84 3.01
N ASP A 211 -15.04 -32.55 3.25
CA ASP A 211 -14.18 -33.43 4.04
C ASP A 211 -13.98 -32.82 5.43
N SER A 212 -14.67 -33.42 6.40
CA SER A 212 -14.54 -33.11 7.82
C SER A 212 -13.31 -33.81 8.37
N ALA A 213 -12.21 -33.07 8.57
CA ALA A 213 -11.10 -33.52 9.37
C ALA A 213 -11.38 -33.21 10.85
N THR A 214 -11.76 -34.24 11.61
CA THR A 214 -11.88 -34.21 13.07
C THR A 214 -10.50 -34.03 13.70
N VAL A 215 -10.22 -32.86 14.27
CA VAL A 215 -9.01 -32.60 15.07
C VAL A 215 -9.28 -33.00 16.52
N PRO A 216 -8.41 -33.81 17.17
CA PRO A 216 -8.58 -34.17 18.57
C PRO A 216 -8.33 -32.97 19.50
N LEU A 217 -9.27 -32.76 20.41
CA LEU A 217 -9.24 -31.76 21.46
C LEU A 217 -8.21 -32.16 22.53
N THR A 218 -7.04 -31.52 22.55
CA THR A 218 -6.08 -31.62 23.65
C THR A 218 -6.46 -30.67 24.77
N THR A 219 -6.94 -31.24 25.87
CA THR A 219 -7.27 -30.53 27.12
C THR A 219 -5.99 -30.03 27.78
N SER A 220 -5.73 -28.72 27.76
CA SER A 220 -4.66 -28.11 28.54
C SER A 220 -5.11 -27.89 29.99
N THR A 221 -4.54 -28.67 30.90
CA THR A 221 -4.69 -28.49 32.35
C THR A 221 -3.96 -27.22 32.79
N VAL A 222 -4.71 -26.21 33.23
CA VAL A 222 -4.15 -25.00 33.85
C VAL A 222 -3.71 -25.35 35.27
N VAL A 223 -2.40 -25.37 35.51
CA VAL A 223 -1.83 -25.45 36.87
C VAL A 223 -1.86 -24.05 37.47
N VAL A 224 -2.75 -23.83 38.43
CA VAL A 224 -2.80 -22.60 39.23
C VAL A 224 -1.80 -22.72 40.38
N THR A 225 -0.72 -21.95 40.32
CA THR A 225 0.25 -21.85 41.42
C THR A 225 -0.28 -20.88 42.48
N PRO A 226 -0.39 -21.27 43.77
CA PRO A 226 -0.86 -20.37 44.82
C PRO A 226 0.19 -19.31 45.17
N ALA A 227 -0.30 -18.10 45.48
CA ALA A 227 0.49 -16.95 45.86
C ALA A 227 1.17 -17.13 47.23
N ALA A 228 2.47 -16.84 47.30
CA ALA A 228 3.23 -16.81 48.55
C ALA A 228 2.76 -15.63 49.43
N THR A 229 2.36 -15.94 50.66
CA THR A 229 2.03 -14.95 51.68
C THR A 229 3.34 -14.49 52.34
N VAL A 230 3.61 -13.17 52.28
CA VAL A 230 4.75 -12.55 52.97
C VAL A 230 4.31 -12.16 54.38
N THR A 231 4.87 -12.84 55.38
CA THR A 231 4.73 -12.45 56.80
C THR A 231 5.86 -11.51 57.15
N ALA A 232 5.53 -10.28 57.56
CA ALA A 232 6.49 -9.32 58.09
C ALA A 232 6.87 -9.69 59.54
N ALA A 233 8.15 -9.52 59.87
CA ALA A 233 8.68 -9.49 61.22
C ALA A 233 9.24 -8.08 61.51
#